data_AF-A0AA38EZC9-F1
#
_entry.id   AF-A0AA38EZC9-F1
#
_cell.length_a   1.000
_cell.length_b   1.000
_cell.length_c   1.000
_cell.angle_alpha   90.00
_cell.angle_beta   90.00
_cell.angle_gamma   90.00
#
_symmetry.space_group_name_H-M   'P 1'
#
loop_
_entity.id
_entity.type
_entity.pdbx_description
1 polymer ?
#
loop_
_entity_poly.entity_id
_entity_poly.type
_entity_poly.pdbx_seq_one_letter_code
_entity_poly.pdbx_strand_id
1 'polypeptide(L)'
;MAYFQDYEGQRCNRGYPIDCDPGYDQQRLSPPPCRKQKKNYGLYQPDNSFQSEHSHSEHHRHNGLPQGQIVKLSSKANPDYTLGIRDGRVMLVYYNPSDPSQQWVKDESLSNRVRDAVGHPAFSLVNKATGQALRHAPGACQEVLLTRYEGGSYDESVLWSESEDMGYGYRSIRMANDIDLNLDAFQGDRQHGGISEGTRAVL
;
A
#
# COMPACT_ATOMS: atom_id res chain seq x y z
N MET A 1 4.60 4.57 -5.39
CA MET A 1 5.65 3.51 -5.36
C MET A 1 5.01 2.11 -5.25
N ALA A 2 5.40 1.09 -6.05
CA ALA A 2 5.53 -0.34 -5.66
C ALA A 2 5.83 -1.30 -6.85
N TYR A 3 6.58 -2.38 -6.58
CA TYR A 3 6.65 -3.58 -7.42
C TYR A 3 6.23 -4.77 -6.55
N PHE A 4 5.32 -5.60 -7.04
CA PHE A 4 4.96 -6.87 -6.42
C PHE A 4 5.88 -7.96 -6.96
N GLN A 5 6.53 -8.69 -6.06
CA GLN A 5 7.23 -9.92 -6.41
C GLN A 5 6.55 -11.08 -5.69
N ASP A 6 6.26 -12.13 -6.45
CA ASP A 6 5.69 -13.37 -5.95
C ASP A 6 6.65 -14.01 -4.94
N TYR A 7 6.12 -14.54 -3.84
CA TYR A 7 6.94 -15.24 -2.84
C TYR A 7 7.43 -16.62 -3.28
N GLU A 8 6.94 -17.17 -4.41
CA GLU A 8 7.39 -18.46 -4.92
C GLU A 8 8.80 -18.35 -5.55
N GLY A 9 9.81 -18.49 -4.70
CA GLY A 9 11.04 -19.22 -4.98
C GLY A 9 11.85 -18.81 -6.21
N GLN A 10 12.37 -17.58 -6.26
CA GLN A 10 13.56 -17.30 -7.07
C GLN A 10 14.80 -17.18 -6.18
N ARG A 11 15.63 -18.24 -6.22
CA ARG A 11 17.04 -18.17 -5.85
C ARG A 11 17.69 -17.11 -6.74
N CYS A 12 17.94 -15.93 -6.20
CA CYS A 12 18.69 -14.89 -6.91
C CYS A 12 20.13 -15.38 -7.13
N ASN A 13 20.42 -15.79 -8.38
CA ASN A 13 21.80 -15.85 -8.85
C ASN A 13 22.37 -14.42 -8.85
N ARG A 14 23.57 -14.29 -8.29
CA ARG A 14 24.37 -13.08 -8.26
C ARG A 14 24.57 -12.50 -9.65
N GLY A 15 24.46 -11.17 -9.76
CA GLY A 15 25.11 -10.41 -10.82
C GLY A 15 24.25 -9.29 -11.40
N TYR A 16 24.24 -8.12 -10.74
CA TYR A 16 24.06 -6.85 -11.46
C TYR A 16 25.15 -5.88 -11.00
N PRO A 17 25.93 -5.28 -11.93
CA PRO A 17 26.93 -4.29 -11.60
C PRO A 17 26.26 -3.02 -11.09
N ILE A 18 26.88 -2.39 -10.09
CA ILE A 18 26.58 -1.03 -9.66
C ILE A 18 27.16 -0.10 -10.73
N ASP A 19 26.38 0.20 -11.76
CA ASP A 19 26.67 1.30 -12.67
C ASP A 19 25.67 2.44 -12.42
N CYS A 20 26.22 3.59 -12.05
CA CYS A 20 25.53 4.85 -11.86
C CYS A 20 24.88 5.30 -13.17
N ASP A 21 23.55 5.18 -13.29
CA ASP A 21 22.82 5.65 -14.48
C ASP A 21 22.36 7.12 -14.31
N PRO A 22 22.69 8.02 -15.25
CA PRO A 22 22.33 9.43 -15.20
C PRO A 22 20.98 9.68 -15.91
N GLY A 23 20.04 10.31 -15.22
CA GLY A 23 18.84 10.88 -15.86
C GLY A 23 17.54 10.32 -15.32
N TYR A 24 17.22 10.67 -14.07
CA TYR A 24 15.85 10.60 -13.58
C TYR A 24 15.03 11.65 -14.34
N ASP A 25 14.22 11.24 -15.32
CA ASP A 25 13.25 12.15 -15.91
C ASP A 25 12.05 12.28 -14.96
N GLN A 26 12.12 13.27 -14.08
CA GLN A 26 11.07 13.61 -13.11
C GLN A 26 9.74 14.04 -13.77
N GLN A 27 9.68 14.17 -15.10
CA GLN A 27 8.52 14.73 -15.81
C GLN A 27 7.35 13.76 -16.01
N ARG A 28 7.53 12.45 -15.81
CA ARG A 28 6.44 11.44 -15.95
C ARG A 28 5.85 10.95 -14.63
N LEU A 29 6.36 11.42 -13.49
CA LEU A 29 5.79 11.10 -12.19
C LEU A 29 4.77 12.18 -11.83
N SER A 30 3.60 11.78 -11.35
CA SER A 30 2.77 12.68 -10.54
C SER A 30 3.66 13.23 -9.42
N PRO A 31 3.65 14.54 -9.15
CA PRO A 31 4.47 15.11 -8.10
C PRO A 31 4.19 14.36 -6.79
N PRO A 32 5.22 14.08 -5.96
CA PRO A 32 4.98 13.45 -4.68
C PRO A 32 3.95 14.31 -3.91
N PRO A 33 2.96 13.70 -3.24
CA PRO A 33 1.88 14.41 -2.57
C PRO A 33 2.42 15.52 -1.64
N CYS A 34 3.58 15.27 -1.03
CA CYS A 34 4.29 16.19 -0.14
C CYS A 34 4.89 17.45 -0.81
N ARG A 35 4.75 17.64 -2.13
CA ARG A 35 5.20 18.87 -2.82
C ARG A 35 4.10 19.94 -2.78
N LYS A 36 3.98 20.63 -1.64
CA LYS A 36 3.15 21.83 -1.38
C LYS A 36 1.99 22.04 -2.37
N GLN A 37 0.96 21.20 -2.34
CA GLN A 37 -0.33 21.58 -2.91
C GLN A 37 -1.22 22.14 -1.79
N LYS A 38 -1.45 23.46 -1.83
CA LYS A 38 -2.57 24.10 -1.12
C LYS A 38 -3.87 23.66 -1.80
N LYS A 39 -4.35 22.46 -1.49
CA LYS A 39 -5.74 22.09 -1.75
C LYS A 39 -6.43 21.94 -0.39
N ASN A 40 -7.51 22.69 -0.25
CA ASN A 40 -8.28 22.78 0.98
C ASN A 40 -9.15 21.52 1.08
N TYR A 41 -8.57 20.42 1.58
CA TYR A 41 -9.32 19.21 1.87
C TYR A 41 -10.24 19.54 3.05
N GLY A 42 -11.55 19.55 2.81
CA GLY A 42 -12.56 19.85 3.82
C GLY A 42 -12.38 18.94 5.03
N LEU A 43 -12.52 19.53 6.22
CA LEU A 43 -12.53 18.85 7.51
C LEU A 43 -13.63 17.77 7.50
N TYR A 44 -13.25 16.50 7.31
CA TYR A 44 -14.09 15.39 7.74
C TYR A 44 -14.01 15.33 9.27
N GLN A 45 -15.11 15.71 9.93
CA GLN A 45 -15.30 15.43 11.35
C GLN A 45 -15.82 14.00 11.50
N PRO A 46 -15.24 13.15 12.35
CA PRO A 46 -15.86 11.87 12.67
C PRO A 46 -17.05 12.13 13.60
N ASP A 47 -18.25 11.80 13.15
CA ASP A 47 -19.42 11.71 14.03
C ASP A 47 -19.23 10.51 14.96
N ASN A 48 -19.25 10.78 16.26
CA ASN A 48 -18.95 9.86 17.33
C ASN A 48 -20.23 9.50 18.07
N SER A 49 -21.26 9.04 17.34
CA SER A 49 -22.53 8.64 17.95
C SER A 49 -23.11 7.37 17.32
N PHE A 50 -22.84 6.21 17.94
CA PHE A 50 -23.80 5.09 17.89
C PHE A 50 -23.87 4.41 19.26
N GLN A 51 -24.99 4.63 19.94
CA GLN A 51 -25.48 3.81 21.03
C GLN A 51 -26.45 2.74 20.50
N SER A 52 -26.37 1.59 21.17
CA SER A 52 -27.43 0.63 21.48
C SER A 52 -27.74 -0.55 20.55
N GLU A 53 -27.80 -1.69 21.23
CA GLU A 53 -28.77 -2.79 21.14
C GLU A 53 -28.45 -4.10 20.41
N HIS A 54 -28.76 -5.17 21.16
CA HIS A 54 -28.49 -6.57 20.93
C HIS A 54 -29.36 -7.18 19.83
N SER A 55 -28.77 -8.02 18.98
CA SER A 55 -29.46 -9.20 18.45
C SER A 55 -28.47 -10.28 18.02
N HIS A 56 -28.64 -11.47 18.59
CA HIS A 56 -27.88 -12.67 18.28
C HIS A 56 -28.11 -13.12 16.82
N SER A 57 -27.03 -13.20 16.06
CA SER A 57 -26.92 -14.11 14.93
C SER A 57 -25.46 -14.50 14.75
N GLU A 58 -25.11 -15.69 15.23
CA GLU A 58 -23.83 -16.34 14.97
C GLU A 58 -23.75 -16.72 13.48
N HIS A 59 -23.18 -15.85 12.64
CA HIS A 59 -22.80 -16.21 11.29
C HIS A 59 -21.27 -16.06 11.13
N HIS A 60 -20.63 -17.23 11.12
CA HIS A 60 -19.28 -17.53 10.62
C HIS A 60 -18.22 -16.43 10.74
N ARG A 61 -17.46 -16.49 11.84
CA ARG A 61 -16.12 -15.92 11.95
C ARG A 61 -15.21 -16.49 10.87
N HIS A 62 -15.06 -15.81 9.73
CA HIS A 62 -13.91 -16.01 8.86
C HIS A 62 -12.68 -15.33 9.50
N ASN A 63 -12.13 -15.99 10.52
CA ASN A 63 -10.89 -15.60 11.21
C ASN A 63 -9.63 -16.03 10.42
N GLY A 64 -9.69 -15.97 9.09
CA GLY A 64 -8.61 -16.41 8.19
C GLY A 64 -8.18 -15.29 7.26
N LEU A 65 -6.89 -15.27 6.90
CA LEU A 65 -6.38 -14.43 5.81
C LEU A 65 -7.20 -14.71 4.53
N PRO A 66 -7.43 -13.70 3.67
CA PRO A 66 -8.11 -13.93 2.41
C PRO A 66 -7.34 -14.91 1.52
N GLN A 67 -8.06 -15.56 0.61
CA GLN A 67 -7.44 -16.32 -0.47
C GLN A 67 -6.92 -15.32 -1.50
N GLY A 68 -5.60 -15.18 -1.60
CA GLY A 68 -4.96 -14.22 -2.49
C GLY A 68 -3.47 -14.49 -2.62
N GLN A 69 -2.85 -13.81 -3.58
CA GLN A 69 -1.42 -13.92 -3.79
C GLN A 69 -0.67 -13.28 -2.62
N ILE A 70 0.31 -13.98 -2.05
CA ILE A 70 1.24 -13.35 -1.12
C ILE A 70 2.26 -12.57 -1.94
N VAL A 71 2.43 -11.30 -1.61
CA VAL A 71 3.26 -10.34 -2.32
C VAL A 71 4.06 -9.46 -1.36
N LYS A 72 5.25 -9.04 -1.78
CA LYS A 72 6.01 -8.00 -1.09
C LYS A 72 5.81 -6.66 -1.81
N LEU A 73 5.81 -5.56 -1.07
CA LEU A 73 5.71 -4.21 -1.65
C LEU A 73 7.08 -3.57 -1.58
N SER A 74 7.83 -3.60 -2.68
CA SER A 74 9.19 -3.04 -2.73
C SER A 74 9.21 -1.59 -3.21
N SER A 75 10.13 -0.83 -2.63
CA SER A 75 10.36 0.56 -2.98
C SER A 75 11.20 0.68 -4.27
N LYS A 76 10.77 1.48 -5.25
CA LYS A 76 11.59 1.81 -6.44
C LYS A 76 12.83 2.63 -6.11
N ALA A 77 12.78 3.47 -5.06
CA ALA A 77 13.90 4.32 -4.65
C ALA A 77 15.04 3.50 -4.03
N ASN A 78 14.69 2.38 -3.38
CA ASN A 78 15.62 1.36 -2.90
C ASN A 78 14.87 0.02 -2.72
N PRO A 79 15.16 -1.01 -3.52
CA PRO A 79 14.44 -2.30 -3.50
C PRO A 79 14.77 -3.19 -2.30
N ASP A 80 15.81 -2.85 -1.53
CA ASP A 80 16.16 -3.54 -0.28
C ASP A 80 15.17 -3.23 0.85
N TYR A 81 14.34 -2.20 0.67
CA TYR A 81 13.29 -1.82 1.60
C TYR A 81 11.92 -2.25 1.09
N THR A 82 11.12 -2.79 2.00
CA THR A 82 9.76 -3.23 1.74
C THR A 82 8.79 -2.65 2.76
N LEU A 83 7.50 -2.59 2.40
CA LEU A 83 6.45 -2.20 3.32
C LEU A 83 6.25 -3.27 4.40
N GLY A 84 6.35 -2.88 5.66
CA GLY A 84 6.09 -3.74 6.81
C GLY A 84 5.35 -3.04 7.92
N ILE A 85 5.03 -3.81 8.97
CA ILE A 85 4.39 -3.29 10.19
C ILE A 85 5.38 -3.34 11.35
N ARG A 86 5.56 -2.20 12.03
CA ARG A 86 6.28 -2.09 13.32
C ARG A 86 5.43 -1.26 14.27
N ASP A 87 5.26 -1.74 15.50
CA ASP A 87 4.50 -1.04 16.55
C ASP A 87 3.12 -0.53 16.10
N GLY A 88 2.41 -1.33 15.29
CA GLY A 88 1.08 -0.98 14.77
C GLY A 88 1.07 0.10 13.68
N ARG A 89 2.23 0.45 13.12
CA ARG A 89 2.38 1.44 12.04
C ARG A 89 2.98 0.83 10.79
N VAL A 90 2.61 1.40 9.64
CA VAL A 90 3.09 0.99 8.33
C VAL A 90 4.29 1.82 7.94
N MET A 91 5.41 1.16 7.64
CA MET A 91 6.66 1.83 7.30
C MET A 91 7.53 0.95 6.40
N LEU A 92 8.54 1.56 5.78
CA LEU A 92 9.57 0.87 5.03
C LEU A 92 10.58 0.29 6.01
N VAL A 93 10.85 -1.00 5.85
CA VAL A 93 11.79 -1.79 6.66
C VAL A 93 12.71 -2.57 5.74
N TYR A 94 13.90 -2.92 6.23
CA TYR A 94 14.83 -3.76 5.50
C TYR A 94 14.23 -5.15 5.24
N TYR A 95 14.36 -5.62 4.02
CA TYR A 95 13.72 -6.84 3.56
C TYR A 95 14.23 -8.07 4.31
N ASN A 96 13.29 -8.80 4.90
CA ASN A 96 13.48 -10.10 5.51
C ASN A 96 12.35 -11.05 5.06
N PRO A 97 12.60 -12.00 4.14
CA PRO A 97 11.57 -12.91 3.65
C PRO A 97 10.97 -13.81 4.72
N SER A 98 11.64 -13.99 5.86
CA SER A 98 11.12 -14.80 6.96
C SER A 98 10.18 -14.04 7.89
N ASP A 99 10.07 -12.71 7.73
CA ASP A 99 9.24 -11.85 8.56
C ASP A 99 7.82 -11.73 7.96
N PRO A 100 6.79 -12.36 8.54
CA PRO A 100 5.42 -12.31 8.02
C PRO A 100 4.82 -10.89 8.06
N SER A 101 5.37 -9.98 8.88
CA SER A 101 4.89 -8.59 8.93
C SER A 101 5.28 -7.77 7.69
N GLN A 102 6.19 -8.30 6.85
CA GLN A 102 6.59 -7.73 5.56
C GLN A 102 5.86 -8.39 4.37
N GLN A 103 5.02 -9.39 4.64
CA GLN A 103 4.28 -10.13 3.63
C GLN A 103 2.82 -9.67 3.61
N TRP A 104 2.29 -9.43 2.42
CA TRP A 104 0.93 -8.95 2.22
C TRP A 104 0.18 -9.91 1.32
N VAL A 105 -1.08 -10.18 1.63
CA VAL A 105 -1.99 -10.90 0.75
C VAL A 105 -2.69 -9.85 -0.11
N LYS A 106 -2.51 -9.94 -1.42
CA LYS A 106 -3.30 -9.18 -2.41
C LYS A 106 -4.62 -9.92 -2.60
N ASP A 107 -5.68 -9.40 -1.97
CA ASP A 107 -7.03 -9.91 -2.13
C ASP A 107 -7.73 -9.21 -3.29
N GLU A 108 -8.00 -9.98 -4.34
CA GLU A 108 -8.64 -9.52 -5.58
C GLU A 108 -10.10 -9.95 -5.67
N SER A 109 -10.73 -10.35 -4.56
CA SER A 109 -12.12 -10.81 -4.51
C SER A 109 -13.13 -9.81 -5.10
N LEU A 110 -12.85 -8.51 -4.97
CA LEU A 110 -13.69 -7.42 -5.51
C LEU A 110 -13.25 -6.92 -6.89
N SER A 111 -12.17 -7.45 -7.46
CA SER A 111 -11.58 -6.96 -8.72
C SER A 111 -12.56 -6.95 -9.89
N ASN A 112 -13.49 -7.91 -9.98
CA ASN A 112 -14.48 -7.97 -11.05
C ASN A 112 -15.63 -6.95 -10.91
N ARG A 113 -15.79 -6.35 -9.72
CA ARG A 113 -16.91 -5.46 -9.39
C ARG A 113 -16.49 -4.02 -9.20
N VAL A 114 -15.27 -3.79 -8.72
CA VAL A 114 -14.75 -2.47 -8.41
C VAL A 114 -13.56 -2.18 -9.32
N ARG A 115 -13.67 -1.06 -10.03
CA ARG A 115 -12.62 -0.50 -10.88
C ARG A 115 -12.33 0.92 -10.42
N ASP A 116 -11.10 1.38 -10.64
CA ASP A 116 -10.78 2.78 -10.46
C ASP A 116 -11.30 3.65 -11.62
N ALA A 117 -11.08 4.97 -11.54
CA ALA A 117 -11.59 5.94 -12.50
C ALA A 117 -11.13 5.73 -13.96
N VAL A 118 -10.08 4.94 -14.19
CA VAL A 118 -9.56 4.60 -15.53
C VAL A 118 -9.74 3.12 -15.89
N GLY A 119 -10.44 2.35 -15.05
CA GLY A 119 -10.85 0.98 -15.35
C GLY A 119 -9.92 -0.11 -14.80
N HIS A 120 -8.91 0.21 -14.00
CA HIS A 120 -8.04 -0.82 -13.40
C HIS A 120 -8.76 -1.54 -12.24
N PRO A 121 -8.60 -2.87 -12.08
CA PRO A 121 -9.16 -3.63 -10.95
C PRO A 121 -8.73 -3.06 -9.60
N ALA A 122 -9.68 -3.00 -8.66
CA ALA A 122 -9.35 -2.77 -7.26
C ALA A 122 -8.99 -4.07 -6.53
N PHE A 123 -8.19 -3.94 -5.48
CA PHE A 123 -7.78 -5.02 -4.56
C PHE A 123 -7.57 -4.49 -3.14
N SER A 124 -7.55 -5.39 -2.16
CA SER A 124 -7.13 -5.09 -0.78
C SER A 124 -5.74 -5.65 -0.49
N LEU A 125 -4.99 -5.00 0.39
CA LEU A 125 -3.70 -5.50 0.88
C LEU A 125 -3.83 -5.87 2.35
N VAL A 126 -3.78 -7.16 2.65
CA VAL A 126 -3.95 -7.69 4.01
C VAL A 126 -2.64 -8.22 4.53
N ASN A 127 -2.13 -7.67 5.63
CA ASN A 127 -0.87 -8.11 6.18
C ASN A 127 -0.96 -9.55 6.72
N LYS A 128 0.00 -10.39 6.37
CA LYS A 128 -0.01 -11.81 6.72
C LYS A 128 0.15 -12.06 8.22
N ALA A 129 0.91 -11.22 8.93
CA ALA A 129 1.12 -11.40 10.37
C ALA A 129 -0.07 -10.93 11.20
N THR A 130 -0.68 -9.80 10.83
CA THR A 130 -1.71 -9.16 11.66
C THR A 130 -3.14 -9.41 11.19
N GLY A 131 -3.34 -9.82 9.93
CA GLY A 131 -4.66 -9.90 9.31
C GLY A 131 -5.33 -8.52 9.12
N GLN A 132 -4.59 -7.43 9.29
CA GLN A 132 -5.11 -6.07 9.09
C GLN A 132 -4.95 -5.64 7.64
N ALA A 133 -5.94 -4.92 7.12
CA ALA A 133 -5.87 -4.31 5.80
C ALA A 133 -5.14 -2.96 5.85
N LEU A 134 -4.39 -2.66 4.80
CA LEU A 134 -3.84 -1.34 4.54
C LEU A 134 -5.00 -0.38 4.18
N ARG A 135 -5.19 0.64 5.01
CA ARG A 135 -6.25 1.63 4.87
C ARG A 135 -5.67 2.96 4.39
N HIS A 136 -6.43 3.67 3.57
CA HIS A 136 -6.11 5.02 3.15
C HIS A 136 -5.87 5.95 4.35
N ALA A 137 -5.01 6.95 4.12
CA ALA A 137 -4.87 8.05 5.05
C ALA A 137 -6.10 8.99 4.97
N PRO A 138 -6.43 9.75 6.03
CA PRO A 138 -7.54 10.72 5.99
C PRO A 138 -7.34 11.87 4.98
N GLY A 139 -6.10 12.08 4.52
CA GLY A 139 -5.80 13.05 3.47
C GLY A 139 -4.37 12.91 2.95
N ALA A 140 -4.07 13.69 1.92
CA ALA A 140 -2.74 13.74 1.32
C ALA A 140 -1.66 14.11 2.35
N CYS A 141 -0.46 13.55 2.17
CA CYS A 141 0.71 13.69 3.03
C CYS A 141 0.57 13.12 4.44
N GLN A 142 -0.51 12.38 4.72
CA GLN A 142 -0.72 11.72 6.00
C GLN A 142 -0.34 10.24 5.93
N GLU A 143 -0.04 9.66 7.09
CA GLU A 143 0.32 8.24 7.19
C GLU A 143 -0.86 7.35 6.82
N VAL A 144 -0.59 6.32 6.02
CA VAL A 144 -1.56 5.25 5.79
C VAL A 144 -1.77 4.46 7.07
N LEU A 145 -2.96 3.86 7.19
CA LEU A 145 -3.43 3.27 8.43
C LEU A 145 -3.61 1.77 8.28
N LEU A 146 -3.89 1.12 9.41
CA LEU A 146 -4.28 -0.29 9.46
C LEU A 146 -5.69 -0.37 10.03
N THR A 147 -6.51 -1.26 9.47
CA THR A 147 -7.83 -1.57 10.00
C THR A 147 -8.09 -3.07 10.00
N ARG A 148 -9.09 -3.51 10.74
CA ARG A 148 -9.54 -4.89 10.69
C ARG A 148 -10.02 -5.19 9.27
N TYR A 149 -9.53 -6.27 8.68
CA TYR A 149 -10.01 -6.71 7.38
C TYR A 149 -11.31 -7.52 7.53
N GLU A 150 -12.32 -7.16 6.73
CA GLU A 150 -13.61 -7.86 6.65
C GLU A 150 -13.82 -8.38 5.23
N GLY A 151 -13.49 -9.65 5.02
CA GLY A 151 -13.51 -10.28 3.70
C GLY A 151 -14.87 -10.21 3.00
N GLY A 152 -14.87 -9.80 1.73
CA GLY A 152 -16.07 -9.69 0.91
C GLY A 152 -16.98 -8.49 1.24
N SER A 153 -16.67 -7.73 2.30
CA SER A 153 -17.32 -6.44 2.55
C SER A 153 -16.83 -5.39 1.55
N TYR A 154 -17.71 -4.48 1.14
CA TYR A 154 -17.31 -3.31 0.37
C TYR A 154 -16.92 -2.19 1.33
N ASP A 155 -15.63 -2.12 1.66
CA ASP A 155 -15.02 -1.00 2.38
C ASP A 155 -14.08 -0.27 1.42
N GLU A 156 -14.52 0.87 0.89
CA GLU A 156 -13.75 1.65 -0.07
C GLU A 156 -12.40 2.12 0.49
N SER A 157 -12.31 2.32 1.82
CA SER A 157 -11.11 2.86 2.46
C SER A 157 -9.91 1.92 2.47
N VAL A 158 -10.10 0.65 2.12
CA VAL A 158 -9.03 -0.36 2.00
C VAL A 158 -8.79 -0.81 0.56
N LEU A 159 -9.49 -0.21 -0.42
CA LEU A 159 -9.37 -0.57 -1.82
C LEU A 159 -8.29 0.26 -2.52
N TRP A 160 -7.35 -0.45 -3.10
CA TRP A 160 -6.24 0.08 -3.87
C TRP A 160 -6.34 -0.37 -5.32
N SER A 161 -5.73 0.37 -6.23
CA SER A 161 -5.50 -0.07 -7.60
C SER A 161 -4.03 0.09 -7.99
N GLU A 162 -3.64 -0.54 -9.10
CA GLU A 162 -2.33 -0.41 -9.71
C GLU A 162 -2.41 0.52 -10.93
N SER A 163 -1.45 1.42 -11.08
CA SER A 163 -1.25 2.13 -12.33
C SER A 163 -0.71 1.21 -13.42
N GLU A 164 -0.64 1.74 -14.65
CA GLU A 164 0.24 1.21 -15.69
C GLU A 164 1.70 1.12 -15.22
N ASP A 165 2.47 0.29 -15.91
CA ASP A 165 3.92 0.15 -15.67
C ASP A 165 4.63 1.49 -15.93
N MET A 166 5.30 2.01 -14.90
CA MET A 166 6.07 3.25 -14.93
C MET A 166 7.56 3.01 -15.25
N GLY A 167 7.88 1.85 -15.82
CA GLY A 167 9.21 1.40 -16.19
C GLY A 167 9.82 0.44 -15.17
N TYR A 168 10.54 -0.55 -15.71
CA TYR A 168 11.22 -1.62 -14.97
C TYR A 168 10.29 -2.50 -14.13
N GLY A 169 9.02 -2.63 -14.54
CA GLY A 169 8.02 -3.46 -13.84
C GLY A 169 7.27 -2.72 -12.72
N TYR A 170 7.75 -1.55 -12.29
CA TYR A 170 7.19 -0.82 -11.15
C TYR A 170 5.89 -0.13 -11.51
N ARG A 171 4.89 -0.25 -10.65
CA ARG A 171 3.58 0.41 -10.74
C ARG A 171 3.40 1.34 -9.53
N SER A 172 2.45 2.26 -9.61
CA SER A 172 1.99 2.98 -8.43
C SER A 172 0.81 2.23 -7.83
N ILE A 173 0.86 2.01 -6.52
CA ILE A 173 -0.33 1.65 -5.75
C ILE A 173 -1.03 2.96 -5.40
N ARG A 174 -2.31 3.08 -5.74
CA ARG A 174 -3.11 4.30 -5.59
C ARG A 174 -4.48 3.99 -5.01
N MET A 175 -5.16 4.98 -4.44
CA MET A 175 -6.52 4.77 -3.96
C MET A 175 -7.42 4.39 -5.14
N ALA A 176 -8.28 3.37 -4.95
CA ALA A 176 -9.19 2.96 -6.01
C ALA A 176 -10.26 4.03 -6.31
N ASN A 177 -10.62 4.84 -5.31
CA ASN A 177 -11.62 5.90 -5.42
C ASN A 177 -11.04 7.29 -5.74
N ASP A 178 -9.72 7.47 -5.60
CA ASP A 178 -9.02 8.71 -5.94
C ASP A 178 -7.61 8.38 -6.50
N ILE A 179 -7.52 8.20 -7.81
CA ILE A 179 -6.28 7.80 -8.48
C ILE A 179 -5.20 8.89 -8.50
N ASP A 180 -5.49 10.11 -8.01
CA ASP A 180 -4.51 11.17 -7.85
C ASP A 180 -3.64 10.97 -6.60
N LEU A 181 -4.03 10.05 -5.70
CA LEU A 181 -3.36 9.79 -4.43
C LEU A 181 -2.70 8.41 -4.41
N ASN A 182 -1.38 8.41 -4.21
CA ASN A 182 -0.52 7.24 -4.30
C ASN A 182 0.04 6.85 -2.94
N LEU A 183 0.22 5.55 -2.71
CA LEU A 183 1.06 5.06 -1.64
C LEU A 183 2.54 5.41 -1.94
N ASP A 184 3.14 6.21 -1.06
CA ASP A 184 4.50 6.69 -1.21
C ASP A 184 5.31 6.62 0.09
N ALA A 185 6.63 6.63 -0.05
CA ALA A 185 7.55 6.76 1.06
C ALA A 185 7.74 8.23 1.41
N PHE A 186 7.47 8.61 2.66
CA PHE A 186 7.57 9.98 3.12
C PHE A 186 9.00 10.51 2.94
N GLN A 187 9.15 11.56 2.13
CA GLN A 187 10.46 12.14 1.80
C GLN A 187 11.48 11.10 1.31
N GLY A 188 11.03 10.02 0.66
CA GLY A 188 11.90 8.95 0.18
C GLY A 188 12.78 9.32 -1.02
N ASP A 189 12.81 10.59 -1.42
CA ASP A 189 13.60 11.08 -2.54
C ASP A 189 15.03 11.46 -2.13
N ARG A 190 15.93 11.55 -3.12
CA ARG A 190 17.36 11.81 -2.89
C ARG A 190 17.64 13.17 -2.24
N GLN A 191 16.78 14.18 -2.40
CA GLN A 191 17.00 15.51 -1.81
C GLN A 191 16.84 15.48 -0.29
N HIS A 192 16.11 14.49 0.22
CA HIS A 192 15.89 14.27 1.65
C HIS A 192 16.69 13.10 2.22
N GLY A 193 17.65 12.55 1.47
CA GLY A 193 18.50 11.43 1.90
C GLY A 193 18.02 10.04 1.48
N GLY A 194 16.89 9.95 0.75
CA GLY A 194 16.32 8.68 0.30
C GLY A 194 15.56 7.93 1.40
N ILE A 195 15.29 6.65 1.14
CA ILE A 195 14.59 5.77 2.09
C ILE A 195 15.57 5.12 3.05
N SER A 196 15.13 4.97 4.30
CA SER A 196 15.83 4.29 5.38
C SER A 196 14.87 3.47 6.23
N GLU A 197 15.41 2.69 7.17
CA GLU A 197 14.61 1.94 8.13
C GLU A 197 13.67 2.89 8.90
N GLY A 198 12.37 2.56 8.92
CA GLY A 198 11.36 3.38 9.59
C GLY A 198 10.86 4.57 8.77
N THR A 199 11.28 4.73 7.51
CA THR A 199 10.65 5.71 6.61
C THR A 199 9.16 5.42 6.53
N ARG A 200 8.34 6.42 6.85
CA ARG A 200 6.88 6.27 6.94
C ARG A 200 6.25 6.06 5.57
N ALA A 201 5.20 5.25 5.53
CA ALA A 201 4.34 5.16 4.35
C ALA A 201 3.22 6.20 4.45
N VAL A 202 3.04 6.98 3.39
CA VAL A 202 2.09 8.08 3.30
C VAL A 202 1.29 8.03 2.00
N LEU A 203 0.30 8.90 1.94
CA LEU A 203 -0.57 9.12 0.79
C LEU A 203 -0.33 10.47 0.12
#